data_AF-A0A7J8HI65-F1
#
_entry.id   AF-A0A7J8HI65-F1
#
_cell.length_a   1.000
_cell.length_b   1.000
_cell.length_c   1.000
_cell.angle_alpha   90.00
_cell.angle_beta   90.00
_cell.angle_gamma   90.00
#
_symmetry.space_group_name_H-M   'P 1'
#
loop_
_entity.id
_entity.type
_entity.pdbx_description
1 polymer ?
#
loop_
_entity_poly.entity_id
_entity_poly.type
_entity_poly.pdbx_seq_one_letter_code
_entity_poly.pdbx_strand_id
1 'polypeptide(L)'
;MTLTELRHTVLSLKIDLDSMRNLKAGLENILGEVETHYAMQMEQLNRILLHLEAELAQTWAEQQHQAQEYEALMNIEVKLEAEIATYHHPLKEGEDLNLGVALGNSHCIQSIQETTTCRIVVGKVSEVNDTKVLRL
;
A
#
# COMPACT_ATOMS: atom_id res chain seq x y z
N MET A 1 57.52 45.07 -16.72
CA MET A 1 57.49 43.89 -15.85
C MET A 1 58.83 43.19 -15.90
N THR A 2 59.41 42.87 -14.75
CA THR A 2 60.67 42.14 -14.64
C THR A 2 60.42 40.62 -14.68
N LEU A 3 61.41 39.81 -15.10
CA LEU A 3 61.29 38.35 -15.18
C LEU A 3 60.87 37.70 -13.85
N THR A 4 61.26 38.29 -12.73
CA THR A 4 60.89 37.87 -11.36
C THR A 4 59.41 38.09 -11.06
N GLU A 5 58.81 39.20 -11.51
CA GLU A 5 57.37 39.45 -11.37
C GLU A 5 56.56 38.41 -12.14
N LEU A 6 56.96 38.07 -13.37
CA LEU A 6 56.28 37.06 -14.19
C LEU A 6 56.36 35.66 -13.54
N ARG A 7 57.48 35.31 -12.92
CA ARG A 7 57.61 34.06 -12.16
C ARG A 7 56.68 34.03 -10.94
N HIS A 8 56.59 35.14 -10.22
CA HIS A 8 55.69 35.25 -9.07
C HIS A 8 54.22 35.11 -9.50
N THR A 9 53.79 35.75 -10.59
CA THR A 9 52.40 35.63 -11.07
C THR A 9 52.07 34.20 -11.52
N VAL A 10 52.99 33.52 -12.20
CA VAL A 10 52.79 32.11 -12.60
C VAL A 10 52.65 31.21 -11.38
N LEU A 11 53.46 31.41 -10.33
CA LEU A 11 53.36 30.65 -9.09
C LEU A 11 52.04 30.92 -8.36
N SER A 12 51.61 32.19 -8.26
CA SER A 12 50.32 32.55 -7.68
C SER A 12 49.17 31.85 -8.40
N LEU A 13 49.13 31.95 -9.74
CA LEU A 13 48.10 31.30 -10.55
C LEU A 13 48.12 29.77 -10.41
N LYS A 14 49.29 29.18 -10.16
CA LYS A 14 49.41 27.74 -9.92
C LYS A 14 48.76 27.35 -8.58
N ILE A 15 49.07 28.09 -7.53
CA ILE A 15 48.49 27.90 -6.19
C ILE A 15 46.98 28.09 -6.25
N ASP A 16 46.51 29.14 -6.91
CA ASP A 16 45.08 29.43 -7.06
C ASP A 16 44.38 28.28 -7.79
N LEU A 17 44.97 27.79 -8.89
CA LEU A 17 44.42 26.68 -9.66
C LEU A 17 44.38 25.37 -8.87
N ASP A 18 45.40 25.07 -8.07
CA ASP A 18 45.41 23.89 -7.22
C ASP A 18 44.44 24.03 -6.04
N SER A 19 44.26 25.24 -5.50
CA SER A 19 43.24 25.52 -4.48
C SER A 19 41.82 25.31 -5.03
N MET A 20 41.55 25.75 -6.26
CA MET A 20 40.26 25.54 -6.93
C MET A 20 40.00 24.07 -7.23
N ARG A 21 41.02 23.30 -7.59
CA ARG A 21 40.89 21.84 -7.75
C ARG A 21 40.53 21.15 -6.44
N ASN A 22 41.18 21.54 -5.34
CA ASN A 22 40.88 20.99 -4.02
C ASN A 22 39.45 21.35 -3.57
N LEU A 23 39.02 22.61 -3.80
CA LEU A 23 37.66 23.03 -3.51
C LEU A 23 36.65 22.22 -4.31
N LYS A 24 36.88 22.05 -5.62
CA LYS A 24 36.03 21.25 -6.49
C LYS A 24 35.90 19.81 -5.98
N ALA A 25 37.01 19.16 -5.67
CA ALA A 25 37.00 17.79 -5.15
C ALA A 25 36.24 17.69 -3.81
N GLY A 26 36.37 18.69 -2.94
CA GLY A 26 35.60 18.77 -1.70
C GLY A 26 34.09 18.87 -1.94
N LEU A 27 33.67 19.70 -2.90
CA LEU A 27 32.26 19.84 -3.27
C LEU A 27 31.70 18.57 -3.91
N GLU A 28 32.47 17.90 -4.78
CA GLU A 28 32.08 16.62 -5.38
C GLU A 28 31.90 15.52 -4.31
N ASN A 29 32.78 15.48 -3.31
CA ASN A 29 32.65 14.54 -2.19
C ASN A 29 31.39 14.83 -1.35
N ILE A 30 31.16 16.10 -0.98
CA ILE A 30 29.95 16.48 -0.22
C ILE A 30 28.68 16.16 -1.01
N LEU A 31 28.68 16.40 -2.32
CA LEU A 31 27.56 16.05 -3.17
C LEU A 31 27.29 14.54 -3.12
N GLY A 32 28.33 13.70 -3.27
CA GLY A 32 28.18 12.25 -3.18
C GLY A 32 27.73 11.77 -1.80
N GLU A 33 28.23 12.36 -0.72
CA GLU A 33 27.77 12.08 0.65
C GLU A 33 26.28 12.40 0.82
N VAL A 34 25.83 13.53 0.29
CA VAL A 34 24.42 13.95 0.35
C VAL A 34 23.54 13.03 -0.49
N GLU A 35 23.95 12.69 -1.71
CA GLU A 35 23.22 11.77 -2.60
C GLU A 35 23.05 10.38 -1.95
N THR A 36 24.13 9.82 -1.40
CA THR A 36 24.10 8.52 -0.72
C THR A 36 23.24 8.57 0.55
N HIS A 37 23.30 9.65 1.32
CA HIS A 37 22.45 9.86 2.48
C HIS A 37 20.97 9.85 2.11
N TYR A 38 20.57 10.62 1.09
CA TYR A 38 19.17 10.66 0.64
C TYR A 38 18.71 9.34 0.02
N ALA A 39 19.58 8.65 -0.73
CA ALA A 39 19.26 7.32 -1.26
C ALA A 39 18.96 6.32 -0.14
N MET A 40 19.77 6.32 0.92
CA MET A 40 19.56 5.47 2.10
C MET A 40 18.25 5.81 2.83
N GLN A 41 17.96 7.10 3.04
CA GLN A 41 16.71 7.54 3.65
C GLN A 41 15.49 7.11 2.84
N MET A 42 15.56 7.25 1.51
CA MET A 42 14.49 6.84 0.61
C MET A 42 14.27 5.33 0.67
N GLU A 43 15.34 4.53 0.68
CA GLU A 43 15.25 3.08 0.81
C GLU A 43 14.64 2.65 2.16
N GLN A 44 15.01 3.33 3.25
CA GLN A 44 14.41 3.10 4.57
C GLN A 44 12.91 3.40 4.55
N LEU A 45 12.50 4.54 3.99
CA LEU A 45 11.08 4.90 3.89
C LEU A 45 10.31 3.91 3.02
N ASN A 46 10.90 3.49 1.89
CA ASN A 46 10.27 2.51 1.00
C ASN A 46 10.08 1.15 1.68
N ARG A 47 11.04 0.70 2.51
CA ARG A 47 10.87 -0.52 3.33
C ARG A 47 9.69 -0.41 4.30
N ILE A 48 9.56 0.73 4.98
CA ILE A 48 8.44 0.95 5.91
C ILE A 48 7.12 0.96 5.15
N LEU A 49 7.08 1.64 4.01
CA LEU A 49 5.89 1.70 3.15
C LEU A 49 5.47 0.30 2.71
N LEU A 50 6.40 -0.51 2.18
CA LEU A 50 6.11 -1.88 1.75
C LEU A 50 5.64 -2.77 2.90
N HIS A 51 6.22 -2.61 4.09
CA HIS A 51 5.79 -3.35 5.28
C HIS A 51 4.35 -3.01 5.66
N LEU A 52 4.00 -1.72 5.70
CA LEU A 52 2.65 -1.26 6.00
C LEU A 52 1.64 -1.70 4.94
N GLU A 53 2.01 -1.66 3.66
CA GLU A 53 1.18 -2.16 2.56
C GLU A 53 0.88 -3.67 2.73
N ALA A 54 1.87 -4.45 3.14
CA ALA A 54 1.70 -5.88 3.40
C ALA A 54 0.80 -6.14 4.62
N GLU A 55 1.00 -5.42 5.74
CA GLU A 55 0.15 -5.55 6.93
C GLU A 55 -1.31 -5.20 6.63
N LEU A 56 -1.52 -4.14 5.84
CA LEU A 56 -2.84 -3.69 5.44
C LEU A 56 -3.53 -4.72 4.54
N ALA A 57 -2.79 -5.27 3.56
CA ALA A 57 -3.30 -6.36 2.71
C ALA A 57 -3.66 -7.60 3.52
N GLN A 58 -2.84 -7.97 4.52
CA GLN A 58 -3.13 -9.09 5.41
C GLN A 58 -4.40 -8.84 6.24
N THR A 59 -4.54 -7.65 6.83
CA THR A 59 -5.71 -7.28 7.63
C THR A 59 -6.99 -7.34 6.81
N TRP A 60 -6.96 -6.88 5.56
CA TRP A 60 -8.10 -7.01 4.66
C TRP A 60 -8.44 -8.46 4.32
N ALA A 61 -7.44 -9.31 4.11
CA ALA A 61 -7.66 -10.74 3.88
C ALA A 61 -8.31 -11.41 5.11
N GLU A 62 -7.83 -11.08 6.31
CA GLU A 62 -8.39 -11.57 7.57
C GLU A 62 -9.83 -11.07 7.78
N GLN A 63 -10.11 -9.79 7.50
CA GLN A 63 -11.47 -9.24 7.58
C GLN A 63 -12.42 -9.94 6.61
N GLN A 64 -11.99 -10.19 5.38
CA GLN A 64 -12.80 -10.89 4.38
C GLN A 64 -13.07 -12.34 4.79
N HIS A 65 -12.07 -13.02 5.37
CA HIS A 65 -12.24 -14.37 5.92
C HIS A 65 -13.26 -14.37 7.06
N GLN A 66 -13.12 -13.46 8.02
CA GLN A 66 -14.03 -13.35 9.16
C GLN A 66 -15.46 -13.04 8.73
N ALA A 67 -15.65 -12.20 7.70
CA ALA A 67 -16.97 -11.92 7.14
C ALA A 67 -17.64 -13.18 6.57
N GLN A 68 -16.88 -14.05 5.89
CA GLN A 68 -17.38 -15.32 5.36
C GLN A 68 -17.74 -16.31 6.47
N GLU A 69 -16.90 -16.40 7.52
CA GLU A 69 -17.20 -17.23 8.69
C GLU A 69 -18.46 -16.77 9.41
N TYR A 70 -18.64 -15.45 9.55
CA TYR A 70 -19.83 -14.88 10.16
C TYR A 70 -21.09 -15.19 9.34
N GLU A 71 -21.06 -15.05 8.02
CA GLU A 71 -22.18 -15.39 7.14
C GLU A 71 -22.53 -16.89 7.24
N ALA A 72 -21.52 -17.77 7.28
CA ALA A 72 -21.73 -19.20 7.46
C ALA A 72 -22.42 -19.52 8.80
N LEU A 73 -21.99 -18.88 9.89
CA LEU A 73 -22.60 -19.05 11.21
C LEU A 73 -24.04 -18.54 11.25
N MET A 74 -24.29 -17.35 10.69
CA MET A 74 -25.64 -16.79 10.54
C MET A 74 -26.57 -17.74 9.79
N ASN A 75 -26.09 -18.34 8.69
CA ASN A 75 -26.87 -19.32 7.93
C ASN A 75 -27.22 -20.57 8.76
N ILE A 76 -26.38 -20.97 9.70
CA ILE A 76 -26.66 -22.08 10.62
C ILE A 76 -27.68 -21.66 11.67
N GLU A 77 -27.53 -20.46 12.25
CA GLU A 77 -28.49 -19.90 13.21
C GLU A 77 -29.90 -19.87 12.61
N VAL A 78 -30.06 -19.27 11.44
CA VAL A 78 -31.37 -19.17 10.75
C VAL A 78 -31.99 -20.55 10.50
N LYS A 79 -31.18 -21.56 10.15
CA LYS A 79 -31.68 -22.94 9.98
C LYS A 79 -32.16 -23.53 11.30
N LEU A 80 -31.40 -23.35 12.38
CA LEU A 80 -31.77 -23.84 13.71
C LEU A 80 -33.02 -23.13 14.24
N GLU A 81 -33.16 -21.84 14.02
CA GLU A 81 -34.38 -21.09 14.36
C GLU A 81 -35.62 -21.65 13.65
N ALA A 82 -35.49 -21.97 12.36
CA ALA A 82 -36.57 -22.60 11.59
C ALA A 82 -36.92 -24.01 12.10
N GLU A 83 -35.91 -24.81 12.48
CA GLU A 83 -36.11 -26.13 13.10
C GLU A 83 -36.86 -26.01 14.43
N ILE A 84 -36.42 -25.12 15.33
CA ILE A 84 -37.08 -24.87 16.62
C ILE A 84 -38.54 -24.45 16.41
N ALA A 85 -38.80 -23.53 15.48
CA ALA A 85 -40.16 -23.10 15.16
C ALA A 85 -41.03 -24.29 14.70
N THR A 86 -40.48 -25.17 13.85
CA THR A 86 -41.15 -26.39 13.38
C THR A 86 -41.43 -27.36 14.52
N TYR A 87 -40.50 -27.56 15.45
CA TYR A 87 -40.72 -28.44 16.61
C TYR A 87 -41.72 -27.87 17.63
N HIS A 88 -41.82 -26.54 17.77
CA HIS A 88 -42.79 -25.88 18.65
C HIS A 88 -44.20 -25.76 18.04
N HIS A 89 -44.34 -25.84 16.72
CA HIS A 89 -45.61 -25.79 16.01
C HIS A 89 -46.60 -26.91 16.40
N PRO A 90 -46.23 -28.21 16.37
CA PRO A 90 -47.15 -29.31 16.70
C PRO A 90 -47.55 -29.39 18.19
N LEU A 91 -46.85 -28.68 19.10
CA LEU A 91 -47.29 -28.57 20.50
C LEU A 91 -48.33 -27.46 20.73
N LYS A 92 -48.52 -26.55 19.77
CA LYS A 92 -49.62 -25.57 19.77
C LYS A 92 -50.80 -26.00 18.90
N GLU A 93 -50.57 -26.90 17.95
CA GLU A 93 -51.56 -27.37 16.99
C GLU A 93 -52.10 -28.77 17.33
N GLY A 94 -52.42 -28.95 18.62
CA GLY A 94 -53.36 -29.97 19.07
C GLY A 94 -54.81 -29.69 18.63
N GLU A 95 -55.04 -28.64 17.85
CA GLU A 95 -56.32 -28.33 17.22
C GLU A 95 -56.06 -27.97 15.74
N ASP A 96 -56.52 -28.86 14.86
CA ASP A 96 -56.77 -28.67 13.43
C ASP A 96 -55.62 -28.78 12.42
N LEU A 97 -55.41 -30.04 12.02
CA LEU A 97 -54.88 -30.47 10.73
C LEU A 97 -55.46 -29.64 9.56
N ASN A 98 -54.66 -28.74 8.98
CA ASN A 98 -54.90 -28.29 7.61
C ASN A 98 -53.64 -28.47 6.74
N LEU A 99 -53.72 -29.54 5.97
CA LEU A 99 -52.85 -29.95 4.88
C LEU A 99 -52.83 -28.86 3.78
N GLY A 100 -52.04 -27.81 3.98
CA GLY A 100 -51.85 -26.70 3.05
C GLY A 100 -50.42 -26.63 2.53
N VAL A 101 -50.18 -27.33 1.43
CA VAL A 101 -48.95 -27.30 0.65
C VAL A 101 -48.53 -25.86 0.32
N ALA A 102 -47.36 -25.44 0.81
CA ALA A 102 -46.61 -24.31 0.27
C ALA A 102 -45.09 -24.55 0.41
N LEU A 103 -44.64 -25.71 -0.10
CA LEU A 103 -43.29 -25.83 -0.63
C LEU A 103 -43.19 -24.88 -1.84
N GLY A 104 -42.79 -23.65 -1.60
CA GLY A 104 -42.67 -22.67 -2.67
C GLY A 104 -42.64 -21.24 -2.16
N ASN A 105 -41.53 -20.82 -1.55
CA ASN A 105 -40.93 -19.56 -1.97
C ASN A 105 -39.47 -19.50 -1.53
N SER A 106 -38.58 -19.62 -2.50
CA SER A 106 -37.21 -19.12 -2.43
C SER A 106 -37.28 -17.61 -2.20
N HIS A 107 -37.28 -17.17 -0.95
CA HIS A 107 -37.01 -15.79 -0.62
C HIS A 107 -35.59 -15.70 -0.07
N CYS A 108 -34.65 -15.53 -0.99
CA CYS A 108 -33.36 -14.94 -0.66
C CYS A 108 -33.67 -13.53 -0.15
N ILE A 109 -33.63 -13.35 1.17
CA ILE A 109 -33.65 -12.02 1.77
C ILE A 109 -32.28 -11.42 1.48
N GLN A 110 -32.23 -10.59 0.43
CA GLN A 110 -31.10 -9.72 0.15
C GLN A 110 -31.08 -8.61 1.22
N SER A 111 -30.35 -8.81 2.31
CA SER A 111 -30.07 -7.73 3.26
C SER A 111 -28.74 -7.08 2.93
N ILE A 112 -28.83 -5.97 2.20
CA ILE A 112 -27.94 -4.80 2.16
C ILE A 112 -26.47 -5.06 2.55
N GLN A 113 -25.62 -5.32 1.54
CA GLN A 113 -24.21 -4.95 1.62
C GLN A 113 -24.07 -3.51 1.13
N GLU A 114 -23.74 -2.57 2.02
CA GLU A 114 -23.03 -1.36 1.60
C GLU A 114 -21.62 -1.76 1.15
N THR A 115 -21.50 -2.15 -0.11
CA THR A 115 -20.20 -2.41 -0.73
C THR A 115 -19.58 -1.07 -1.14
N THR A 116 -18.90 -0.40 -0.20
CA THR A 116 -18.02 0.70 -0.55
C THR A 116 -16.87 0.16 -1.40
N THR A 117 -16.98 0.39 -2.70
CA THR A 117 -15.95 0.08 -3.69
C THR A 117 -14.75 1.01 -3.44
N CYS A 118 -13.72 0.52 -2.77
CA CYS A 118 -12.40 1.18 -2.76
C CYS A 118 -11.67 0.81 -4.06
N ARG A 119 -11.65 1.74 -5.02
CA ARG A 119 -10.84 1.63 -6.24
C ARG A 119 -9.36 1.56 -5.86
N ILE A 120 -8.73 0.44 -6.19
CA ILE A 120 -7.27 0.29 -6.14
C ILE A 120 -6.68 1.27 -7.17
N VAL A 121 -6.08 2.37 -6.70
CA VAL A 121 -5.13 3.14 -7.50
C VAL A 121 -3.79 2.45 -7.30
N VAL A 122 -3.46 1.49 -8.18
CA VAL A 122 -2.09 0.98 -8.25
C VAL A 122 -1.22 2.17 -8.66
N GLY A 123 -0.53 2.74 -7.70
CA GLY A 123 0.52 3.71 -7.95
C GLY A 123 1.60 3.02 -8.78
N LYS A 124 1.55 3.19 -10.10
CA LYS A 124 2.72 2.92 -10.93
C LYS A 124 3.80 3.93 -10.54
N VAL A 125 4.78 3.50 -9.75
CA VAL A 125 6.11 4.11 -9.80
C VAL A 125 6.76 3.56 -11.07
N SER A 126 6.47 4.18 -12.21
CA SER A 126 7.35 4.04 -13.37
C SER A 126 8.60 4.84 -13.05
N GLU A 127 9.66 4.11 -12.70
CA GLU A 127 11.04 4.52 -12.84
C GLU A 127 11.20 5.18 -14.23
N VAL A 128 11.35 6.50 -14.29
CA VAL A 128 11.73 7.23 -15.51
C VAL A 128 13.24 7.40 -15.47
N ASN A 129 13.92 6.29 -15.76
CA ASN A 129 15.29 6.26 -16.18
C ASN A 129 15.22 6.52 -17.69
N ASP A 130 15.44 7.77 -18.10
CA ASP A 130 16.12 8.00 -19.37
C ASP A 130 16.75 9.39 -19.40
N THR A 131 18.04 9.35 -19.15
CA THR A 131 19.05 10.32 -19.53
C THR A 131 18.89 10.67 -21.02
N LYS A 132 18.36 11.86 -21.33
CA LYS A 132 18.59 12.50 -22.63
C LYS A 132 19.23 13.86 -22.45
N VAL A 133 20.55 13.80 -22.42
CA VAL A 133 21.45 14.90 -22.79
C VAL A 133 21.06 15.33 -24.21
N LEU A 134 20.39 16.47 -24.34
CA LEU A 134 20.29 17.17 -25.62
C LEU A 134 21.41 18.19 -25.70
N ARG A 135 22.42 17.83 -26.49
CA ARG A 135 23.32 18.76 -27.18
C ARG A 135 22.50 19.81 -27.93
N LEU A 136 22.84 21.08 -27.72
CA LEU A 136 23.20 22.06 -28.76
C LEU A 136 23.88 23.24 -28.08
#